data_AF-A0A0F7KVY1-F1
#
_entry.id   AF-A0A0F7KVY1-F1
#
_cell.length_a   1.000
_cell.length_b   1.000
_cell.length_c   1.000
_cell.angle_alpha   90.00
_cell.angle_beta   90.00
_cell.angle_gamma   90.00
#
_symmetry.space_group_name_H-M   'P 1'
#
loop_
_entity.id
_entity.type
_entity.pdbx_description
1 polymer ?
#
loop_
_entity_poly.entity_id
_entity_poly.type
_entity_poly.pdbx_seq_one_letter_code
_entity_poly.pdbx_strand_id
1 'polypeptide(L)' 'MEDDDLPRMRGDAASRLAGEALDTYSQDELMARIRLLEAEIERVRAHHAKAASHRDMADALFKPRDTD' A
#
# COMPACT_ATOMS: atom_id res chain seq x y z
N MET A 1 -14.62 4.09 11.64
CA MET A 1 -14.01 3.55 10.42
C MET A 1 -14.91 4.00 9.29
N GLU A 2 -14.59 5.09 8.61
CA GLU A 2 -15.52 5.76 7.66
C GLU A 2 -14.82 6.19 6.36
N ASP A 3 -13.63 5.64 6.08
CA ASP A 3 -12.86 5.96 4.87
C ASP A 3 -13.09 4.95 3.72
N ASP A 4 -13.91 3.92 3.90
CA ASP A 4 -14.06 2.82 2.93
C ASP A 4 -15.18 3.03 1.89
N ASP A 5 -15.88 4.18 1.96
CA ASP A 5 -17.05 4.48 1.11
C ASP A 5 -16.77 5.56 0.04
N LEU A 6 -15.49 5.85 -0.22
CA LEU A 6 -15.11 6.65 -1.38
C LEU A 6 -15.20 5.80 -2.65
N PRO A 7 -15.67 6.36 -3.78
CA PRO A 7 -15.65 5.65 -5.05
C PRO A 7 -14.22 5.18 -5.34
N ARG A 8 -13.97 3.87 -5.34
CA ARG A 8 -12.67 3.33 -5.77
C ARG A 8 -12.41 3.87 -7.16
N MET A 9 -11.34 4.65 -7.29
CA MET A 9 -10.96 5.27 -8.56
C MET A 9 -10.85 4.13 -9.58
N ARG A 10 -11.76 4.08 -10.55
CA ARG A 10 -11.80 2.99 -11.53
C ARG A 10 -10.46 3.00 -12.28
N GLY A 11 -9.62 2.02 -11.96
CA GLY A 11 -8.25 1.90 -12.45
C GLY A 11 -7.24 2.54 -11.50
N ASP A 12 -6.94 1.88 -10.38
CA ASP A 12 -5.73 2.23 -9.63
C ASP A 12 -4.47 1.94 -10.48
N ALA A 13 -3.35 2.58 -10.14
CA ALA A 13 -2.12 2.46 -10.92
C ALA A 13 -1.63 0.99 -11.03
N ALA A 14 -1.89 0.17 -10.02
CA ALA A 14 -1.54 -1.25 -10.01
C ALA A 14 -2.37 -2.05 -11.03
N SER A 15 -3.67 -1.78 -11.13
CA SER A 15 -4.55 -2.39 -12.12
C SER A 15 -4.13 -2.06 -13.54
N ARG A 16 -3.68 -0.81 -13.78
CA ARG A 16 -3.13 -0.40 -15.09
C ARG A 16 -1.83 -1.13 -15.41
N LEU A 17 -0.92 -1.22 -14.42
CA LEU A 17 0.36 -1.90 -14.55
C LEU A 17 0.19 -3.39 -14.91
N ALA A 18 -0.79 -4.06 -14.31
CA ALA A 18 -1.10 -5.47 -14.54
C ALA A 18 -1.63 -5.76 -15.95
N GLY A 19 -2.21 -4.76 -16.62
CA GLY A 19 -2.73 -4.86 -17.98
C GLY A 19 -1.72 -4.55 -19.08
N GLU A 20 -0.50 -4.14 -18.75
CA GLU A 20 0.52 -3.80 -19.76
C GLU A 20 1.13 -5.07 -20.42
N ALA A 21 1.28 -5.01 -21.74
CA ALA A 21 1.86 -6.11 -22.52
C ALA A 21 3.38 -6.17 -22.32
N LEU A 22 3.87 -7.27 -21.74
CA LEU A 22 5.28 -7.43 -21.37
C LEU A 22 6.18 -7.92 -22.51
N ASP A 23 5.58 -8.42 -23.59
CA ASP A 23 6.26 -8.97 -24.77
C ASP A 23 7.01 -7.93 -25.60
N THR A 24 6.69 -6.64 -25.43
CA THR A 24 7.37 -5.53 -26.10
C THR A 24 8.64 -5.05 -25.40
N TYR A 25 8.88 -5.49 -24.16
CA TYR A 25 10.07 -5.10 -23.39
C TYR A 25 11.24 -6.06 -23.59
N SER A 26 12.45 -5.50 -23.60
CA SER A 26 13.69 -6.25 -23.44
C SER A 26 13.85 -6.78 -22.01
N GLN A 27 14.77 -7.74 -21.83
CA GLN A 27 15.08 -8.29 -20.51
C GLN A 27 15.58 -7.21 -19.52
N ASP A 28 16.39 -6.27 -20.00
CA ASP A 28 16.91 -5.18 -19.16
C ASP A 28 15.80 -4.23 -18.71
N GLU A 29 14.84 -3.92 -19.59
CA GLU A 29 13.68 -3.10 -19.24
C GLU A 29 12.78 -3.81 -18.22
N LEU A 30 12.56 -5.12 -18.36
CA LEU A 30 11.82 -5.92 -17.38
C LEU A 30 12.51 -5.91 -16.02
N MET A 31 13.84 -6.07 -15.98
CA MET A 31 14.61 -6.02 -14.74
C MET A 31 14.60 -4.63 -14.10
N ALA A 32 14.70 -3.57 -14.89
CA ALA A 32 14.59 -2.20 -14.40
C ALA A 32 13.20 -1.94 -13.78
N ARG A 33 12.14 -2.43 -14.44
CA ARG A 33 10.76 -2.35 -13.95
C ARG A 33 10.57 -3.09 -12.64
N ILE A 34 11.08 -4.32 -12.52
CA ILE A 34 11.03 -5.11 -11.27
C ILE A 34 11.65 -4.34 -10.11
N ARG A 35 12.87 -3.79 -10.29
CA ARG A 35 13.57 -3.04 -9.24
C ARG A 35 12.76 -1.84 -8.74
N LEU A 36 12.10 -1.11 -9.65
CA LEU A 36 11.25 0.01 -9.29
C LEU A 36 10.03 -0.43 -8.46
N LEU A 37 9.40 -1.53 -8.86
CA LEU A 37 8.22 -2.07 -8.16
C LEU A 37 8.57 -2.61 -6.78
N GLU A 38 9.72 -3.28 -6.63
CA GLU A 38 10.21 -3.74 -5.33
C GLU A 38 10.49 -2.57 -4.38
N ALA A 39 11.13 -1.51 -4.87
CA ALA A 39 11.37 -0.30 -4.07
C ALA A 39 10.05 0.35 -3.63
N GLU A 40 9.05 0.38 -4.51
CA GLU A 40 7.73 0.91 -4.20
C GLU A 40 6.99 0.04 -3.17
N ILE A 41 7.09 -1.28 -3.26
CA ILE A 41 6.55 -2.21 -2.26
C ILE A 41 7.14 -1.92 -0.89
N GLU A 42 8.47 -1.77 -0.78
CA GLU A 42 9.11 -1.46 0.49
C GLU A 42 8.69 -0.09 1.04
N ARG A 43 8.52 0.91 0.16
CA ARG A 43 8.00 2.23 0.55
C ARG A 43 6.60 2.12 1.15
N VAL A 44 5.71 1.35 0.52
CA VAL A 44 4.32 1.14 1.00
C VAL A 44 4.32 0.36 2.31
N ARG A 45 5.13 -0.69 2.44
CA ARG A 45 5.27 -1.47 3.69
C ARG A 45 5.72 -0.58 4.85
N ALA A 46 6.72 0.26 4.64
CA ALA A 46 7.22 1.18 5.66
C ALA A 46 6.13 2.17 6.11
N HIS A 47 5.36 2.72 5.16
CA HIS A 47 4.26 3.62 5.49
C HIS A 47 3.14 2.91 6.26
N HIS A 48 2.76 1.70 5.85
CA HIS A 48 1.76 0.88 6.54
C HIS A 48 2.19 0.57 7.98
N ALA A 49 3.44 0.15 8.19
CA ALA A 49 3.97 -0.13 9.53
C ALA A 49 3.93 1.12 10.44
N LYS A 50 4.27 2.29 9.90
CA LYS A 50 4.16 3.56 10.62
C LYS A 50 2.72 3.87 11.02
N ALA A 51 1.77 3.71 10.08
CA ALA A 51 0.36 3.95 10.35
C ALA A 51 -0.21 2.97 11.40
N ALA A 52 0.19 1.69 11.36
CA ALA A 52 -0.19 0.70 12.36
C ALA A 52 0.34 1.07 13.75
N SER A 53 1.61 1.47 13.86
CA SER A 53 2.20 1.92 15.14
C SER A 53 1.45 3.13 15.72
N HIS A 54 1.01 4.08 14.88
CA HIS A 54 0.21 5.21 15.35
C HIS A 54 -1.16 4.76 15.90
N ARG A 55 -1.79 3.75 15.28
CA ARG A 55 -3.05 3.18 15.77
C ARG A 55 -2.84 2.48 17.12
N ASP A 56 -1.82 1.65 17.24
CA ASP A 56 -1.51 0.94 18.49
C ASP A 56 -1.26 1.91 19.65
N MET A 57 -0.56 3.03 19.39
CA MET A 57 -0.36 4.10 20.36
C MET A 57 -1.67 4.78 20.75
N ALA A 58 -2.55 5.04 19.79
CA ALA A 58 -3.87 5.63 20.07
C ALA A 58 -4.72 4.66 20.91
N ASP A 59 -4.75 3.37 20.56
CA ASP A 59 -5.48 2.35 21.31
C ASP A 59 -4.96 2.24 22.76
N ALA A 60 -3.64 2.32 22.97
CA ALA A 60 -3.06 2.32 24.32
C ALA A 60 -3.46 3.56 25.16
N LEU A 61 -3.61 4.73 24.53
CA LEU A 61 -3.94 5.98 25.19
C LEU A 61 -5.45 6.15 25.44
N PHE A 62 -6.29 5.63 24.54
CA PHE A 62 -7.73 5.88 24.52
C PHE A 62 -8.57 4.63 24.82
N LYS A 63 -7.97 3.51 25.23
CA LYS A 63 -8.74 2.33 25.67
C LYS A 63 -9.65 2.73 26.85
N PRO A 64 -10.97 2.45 26.78
CA PRO A 64 -11.86 2.63 27.91
C PRO A 64 -11.31 1.86 29.11
N ARG A 65 -11.22 2.52 30.27
CA ARG A 65 -10.94 1.82 31.52
C ARG A 65 -12.12 0.91 31.79
N ASP A 66 -11.89 -0.38 31.99
CA ASP A 66 -12.93 -1.27 32.52
C ASP A 66 -13.34 -0.70 33.88
N THR A 67 -14.51 -0.08 33.91
CA THR A 67 -15.19 0.32 35.14
C THR A 67 -15.87 -0.93 35.66
N ASP A 68 -15.33 -1.48 36.74
CA ASP A 68 -15.94 -2.51 37.59
C ASP A 68 -17.24 -1.99 38.23
#